data_AF-A0A293MKK2-F1
#
_entry.id   AF-A0A293MKK2-F1
#
_cell.length_a   1.000
_cell.length_b   1.000
_cell.length_c   1.000
_cell.angle_alpha   90.00
_cell.angle_beta   90.00
_cell.angle_gamma   90.00
#
_symmetry.space_group_name_H-M   'P 1'
#
loop_
_entity.id
_entity.type
_entity.pdbx_description
1 polymer ?
#
loop_
_entity_poly.entity_id
_entity_poly.type
_entity_poly.pdbx_seq_one_letter_code
_entity_poly.pdbx_strand_id
1 'polypeptide(L)'
;MALADFLLSKDISDFDECEEPPAKMLKSKICPLPPEPQRAAQAKHMPELVNQAPSSLCRNPGCSQRTKFRCTSCNIFLCITSSRSCYKQFHMK
;
A
#
# COMPACT_ATOMS: atom_id res chain seq x y z
N MET A 1 39.84 -20.70 55.73
CA MET A 1 38.49 -21.04 56.19
C MET A 1 37.66 -21.22 54.93
N ALA A 2 37.43 -22.46 54.47
CA ALA A 2 36.35 -23.35 54.94
C ALA A 2 34.99 -22.78 54.52
N LEU A 3 34.07 -23.47 53.85
CA LEU A 3 33.83 -24.88 53.51
C LEU A 3 32.62 -24.85 52.55
N ALA A 4 32.40 -25.97 51.85
CA ALA A 4 31.06 -26.41 51.43
C ALA A 4 30.39 -25.61 50.29
N ASP A 5 29.67 -26.20 49.35
CA ASP A 5 29.24 -27.58 49.15
C ASP A 5 28.66 -27.69 47.73
N PHE A 6 28.51 -28.93 47.31
CA PHE A 6 27.38 -29.40 46.51
C PHE A 6 27.55 -29.51 44.99
N LEU A 7 28.22 -30.59 44.64
CA LEU A 7 27.81 -31.48 43.55
C LEU A 7 26.27 -31.58 43.43
N LEU A 8 25.70 -31.07 42.34
CA LEU A 8 24.58 -31.71 41.67
C LEU A 8 24.57 -31.28 40.20
N SER A 9 25.36 -31.95 39.34
CA SER A 9 24.78 -32.87 38.36
C SER A 9 23.41 -32.42 37.81
N LYS A 10 23.44 -31.74 36.67
CA LYS A 10 22.51 -32.07 35.58
C LYS A 10 23.06 -31.61 34.24
N ASP A 11 23.47 -32.59 33.45
CA ASP A 11 23.56 -32.56 31.99
C ASP A 11 22.32 -31.93 31.34
N ILE A 12 22.48 -31.53 30.07
CA ILE A 12 21.57 -30.93 29.07
C ILE A 12 22.08 -29.53 28.74
N SER A 13 22.48 -29.16 27.54
CA SER A 13 22.53 -29.82 26.23
C SER A 13 23.13 -28.77 25.27
N ASP A 14 24.01 -29.20 24.36
CA ASP A 14 24.14 -28.67 22.99
C ASP A 14 23.89 -27.15 22.80
N PHE A 15 24.93 -26.33 22.97
CA PHE A 15 24.95 -25.02 22.31
C PHE A 15 25.38 -25.25 20.86
N ASP A 16 24.41 -25.74 20.07
CA ASP A 16 24.51 -25.87 18.61
C ASP A 16 24.81 -24.48 18.03
N GLU A 17 25.95 -24.36 17.36
CA GLU A 17 26.30 -23.21 16.53
C GLU A 17 25.19 -23.01 15.48
N CYS A 18 24.24 -22.14 15.77
CA CYS A 18 23.25 -21.69 14.80
C CYS A 18 23.94 -20.82 13.74
N GLU A 19 24.64 -21.45 12.80
CA GLU A 19 24.94 -20.83 11.52
C GLU A 19 23.60 -20.54 10.83
N GLU A 20 23.10 -19.31 10.97
CA GLU A 20 21.91 -18.83 10.28
C GLU A 20 22.11 -19.03 8.76
N PRO A 21 21.33 -19.93 8.12
CA PRO A 21 21.43 -20.09 6.68
C PRO A 21 20.98 -18.78 6.02
N PRO A 22 21.63 -18.35 4.91
CA PRO A 22 21.37 -17.04 4.32
C PRO A 22 19.88 -16.90 3.99
N ALA A 23 19.25 -15.86 4.53
CA ALA A 23 17.85 -15.53 4.31
C ALA A 23 17.58 -15.43 2.80
N LYS A 24 17.05 -16.52 2.22
CA LYS A 24 16.64 -16.60 0.83
C LYS A 24 15.52 -15.60 0.58
N MET A 25 15.85 -14.48 -0.07
CA MET A 25 14.92 -13.43 -0.47
C MET A 25 13.74 -14.06 -1.21
N LEU A 26 12.54 -13.95 -0.65
CA LEU A 26 11.32 -14.35 -1.32
C LEU A 26 11.18 -13.50 -2.59
N LYS A 27 11.35 -14.12 -3.78
CA LYS A 27 11.01 -13.47 -5.05
C LYS A 27 9.57 -12.99 -4.95
N SER A 28 9.38 -11.68 -5.00
CA SER A 28 8.05 -11.09 -4.96
C SER A 28 7.23 -11.69 -6.12
N LYS A 29 6.01 -12.13 -5.83
CA LYS A 29 5.08 -12.60 -6.86
C LYS A 29 4.78 -11.41 -7.76
N ILE A 30 5.41 -11.35 -8.93
CA ILE A 30 5.13 -10.32 -9.93
C ILE A 30 3.70 -10.57 -10.43
N CYS A 31 2.76 -9.69 -10.08
CA CYS A 31 1.44 -9.71 -10.69
C CYS A 31 1.57 -9.34 -12.18
N PRO A 32 1.12 -10.19 -13.11
CA PRO A 32 1.26 -9.92 -14.53
C PRO A 32 0.44 -8.68 -14.93
N LEU A 33 0.98 -7.87 -15.84
CA LEU A 33 0.25 -6.75 -16.43
C LEU A 33 -0.94 -7.29 -17.24
N PRO A 34 -2.15 -6.69 -17.12
CA PRO A 34 -3.28 -7.07 -17.95
C PRO A 34 -3.00 -6.75 -19.43
N PRO A 35 -3.62 -7.49 -20.37
CA PRO A 35 -3.43 -7.28 -21.80
C PRO A 35 -3.81 -5.85 -22.23
N GLU A 36 -3.10 -5.31 -23.23
CA GLU A 36 -3.31 -3.96 -23.77
C GLU A 36 -4.78 -3.60 -24.07
N PRO A 37 -5.59 -4.44 -24.76
CA PRO A 37 -6.99 -4.11 -25.01
C PRO A 37 -7.79 -3.91 -23.72
N GLN A 38 -7.50 -4.67 -22.66
CA GLN A 38 -8.17 -4.53 -21.36
C GLN A 38 -7.79 -3.22 -20.67
N ARG A 39 -6.54 -2.77 -20.84
CA ARG A 39 -6.06 -1.48 -20.28
C ARG A 39 -6.72 -0.28 -20.97
N ALA A 40 -6.91 -0.35 -22.30
CA ALA A 40 -7.50 0.75 -23.07
C ALA A 40 -9.04 0.80 -22.97
N ALA A 41 -9.73 -0.35 -22.95
CA ALA A 41 -11.18 -0.40 -23.06
C ALA A 41 -11.94 0.17 -21.85
N GLN A 42 -11.34 0.18 -20.65
CA GLN A 42 -12.04 0.51 -19.39
C GLN A 42 -11.82 1.96 -18.92
N ALA A 43 -11.00 2.74 -19.62
CA ALA A 43 -10.57 4.06 -19.17
C ALA A 43 -11.44 5.23 -19.70
N LYS A 44 -12.77 5.16 -19.53
CA LYS A 44 -13.67 6.27 -19.96
C LYS A 44 -13.47 7.56 -19.14
N HIS A 45 -13.16 7.39 -17.86
CA HIS A 45 -12.92 8.48 -16.91
C HIS A 45 -11.53 8.31 -16.34
N MET A 46 -10.57 9.09 -16.84
CA MET A 46 -9.19 9.08 -16.35
C MET A 46 -8.95 10.30 -15.45
N PRO A 47 -8.38 10.10 -14.24
CA PRO A 47 -7.97 11.22 -13.41
C PRO A 47 -6.64 11.80 -13.91
N GLU A 48 -6.60 13.12 -14.02
CA GLU A 48 -5.41 13.91 -14.34
C GLU A 48 -5.09 14.82 -13.16
N LEU A 49 -3.81 14.88 -12.77
CA LEU A 49 -3.35 15.79 -11.74
C LEU A 49 -3.03 17.14 -12.39
N VAL A 50 -3.87 18.13 -12.13
CA VAL A 50 -3.69 19.48 -12.67
C VAL A 50 -2.88 20.30 -11.67
N ASN A 51 -1.68 20.72 -12.06
CA ASN A 51 -0.82 21.56 -11.22
C ASN A 51 -1.20 23.05 -11.32
N GLN A 52 -2.46 23.36 -11.02
CA GLN A 52 -2.97 24.72 -10.95
C GLN A 52 -3.19 25.11 -9.48
N ALA A 53 -2.75 26.31 -9.12
CA ALA A 53 -3.10 26.97 -7.88
C ALA A 53 -4.12 28.07 -8.19
N PRO A 54 -5.24 28.18 -7.45
CA PRO A 54 -5.61 27.41 -6.26
C PRO A 54 -6.25 26.05 -6.60
N SER A 55 -6.12 25.07 -5.69
CA SER A 55 -6.80 23.78 -5.79
C SER A 55 -8.32 23.98 -5.84
N SER A 56 -9.05 23.20 -6.64
CA SER A 56 -10.49 23.38 -6.76
C SER A 56 -11.25 22.51 -5.74
N LEU A 57 -12.48 22.89 -5.38
CA LEU A 57 -13.31 22.09 -4.46
C LEU A 57 -13.76 20.76 -5.10
N CYS A 58 -13.95 19.72 -4.31
CA CYS A 58 -14.56 18.48 -4.78
C CYS A 58 -16.01 18.73 -5.19
N ARG A 59 -16.45 18.15 -6.31
CA ARG A 59 -17.83 18.28 -6.81
C ARG A 59 -18.74 17.13 -6.35
N ASN A 60 -18.22 16.17 -5.59
CA ASN A 60 -19.02 15.06 -5.08
C ASN A 60 -19.98 15.57 -3.98
N PRO A 61 -21.29 15.28 -4.03
CA PRO A 61 -22.23 15.68 -2.99
C PRO A 61 -21.77 15.20 -1.60
N GLY A 62 -21.73 16.11 -0.63
CA GLY A 62 -21.26 15.82 0.74
C GLY A 62 -19.75 15.91 0.95
N CYS A 63 -18.97 16.36 -0.05
CA CYS A 63 -17.53 16.58 0.09
C CYS A 63 -17.16 18.04 -0.18
N SER A 64 -16.51 18.68 0.80
CA SER A 64 -16.04 20.08 0.71
C SER A 64 -14.52 20.21 0.65
N GLN A 65 -13.82 19.11 0.35
CA GLN A 65 -12.36 19.07 0.31
C GLN A 65 -11.81 19.71 -0.98
N ARG A 66 -10.61 20.29 -0.92
CA ARG A 66 -9.92 20.77 -2.12
C ARG A 66 -9.13 19.64 -2.78
N THR A 67 -9.10 19.61 -4.10
CA THR A 67 -8.40 18.61 -4.92
C THR A 67 -7.77 19.25 -6.14
N LYS A 68 -6.69 18.62 -6.62
CA LYS A 68 -6.02 18.92 -7.89
C LYS A 68 -6.33 17.88 -8.97
N PHE A 69 -7.01 16.80 -8.60
CA PHE A 69 -7.40 15.75 -9.55
C PHE A 69 -8.65 16.18 -10.31
N ARG A 70 -8.55 16.17 -11.63
CA ARG A 70 -9.64 16.44 -12.58
C ARG A 70 -9.93 15.18 -13.39
N CYS A 71 -11.19 14.89 -13.67
CA CYS A 71 -11.56 13.89 -14.66
C CYS A 71 -11.38 14.48 -16.06
N THR A 72 -10.62 13.85 -16.95
CA THR A 72 -10.34 14.36 -18.30
C THR A 72 -11.59 14.42 -19.18
N SER A 73 -12.49 13.45 -19.06
CA SER A 73 -13.71 13.38 -19.86
C SER A 73 -14.85 14.23 -19.32
N CYS A 74 -15.01 14.31 -18.00
CA CYS A 74 -16.09 15.09 -17.37
C CYS A 74 -15.67 16.52 -17.00
N ASN A 75 -14.37 16.84 -17.03
CA ASN A 75 -13.82 18.14 -16.65
C ASN A 75 -14.13 18.61 -15.21
N ILE A 76 -14.56 17.70 -14.33
CA ILE A 76 -14.87 17.96 -12.92
C ILE A 76 -13.70 17.59 -12.02
N PHE A 77 -13.59 18.24 -10.85
CA PHE A 77 -12.59 17.87 -9.86
C PHE A 77 -13.18 17.03 -8.74
N LEU A 78 -12.50 15.92 -8.44
CA LEU A 78 -12.92 14.93 -7.46
C LEU A 78 -11.73 14.53 -6.59
N CYS A 79 -11.97 14.20 -5.33
CA CYS A 79 -10.92 13.75 -4.43
C CYS A 79 -10.54 12.29 -4.69
N ILE A 80 -9.24 12.04 -4.69
CA ILE A 80 -8.64 10.70 -4.64
C ILE A 80 -7.73 10.70 -3.41
N THR A 81 -8.15 9.99 -2.37
CA THR A 81 -7.43 9.92 -1.09
C THR A 81 -7.45 8.47 -0.61
N SER A 82 -6.48 8.07 0.22
CA SER A 82 -6.37 6.70 0.73
C SER A 82 -7.62 6.24 1.49
N SER A 83 -8.29 7.15 2.22
CA SER A 83 -9.47 6.84 3.01
C SER A 83 -10.80 7.00 2.26
N ARG A 84 -10.85 7.88 1.23
CA ARG A 84 -12.07 8.21 0.50
C ARG A 84 -11.78 8.39 -0.98
N SER A 85 -12.50 7.65 -1.82
CA SER A 85 -12.43 7.80 -3.27
C SER A 85 -13.73 8.41 -3.79
N CYS A 86 -13.81 9.75 -3.76
CA CYS A 86 -14.93 10.49 -4.36
C CYS A 86 -14.98 10.25 -5.87
N TYR A 87 -13.82 10.05 -6.49
CA TYR A 87 -13.72 9.71 -7.92
C TYR A 87 -14.50 8.43 -8.25
N LYS A 88 -14.23 7.35 -7.52
CA LYS A 88 -14.93 6.06 -7.72
C LYS A 88 -16.43 6.18 -7.42
N GLN A 89 -16.79 6.85 -6.32
CA GLN A 89 -18.20 7.02 -5.93
C GLN A 89 -19.02 7.85 -6.93
N PHE A 90 -18.40 8.82 -7.61
CA PHE A 90 -19.09 9.65 -8.58
C PHE A 90 -19.33 8.89 -9.90
N HIS A 91 -18.36 8.10 -10.35
CA HIS A 91 -18.38 7.43 -11.65
C HIS A 91 -18.94 5.99 -11.65
N MET A 92 -19.04 5.33 -10.49
CA MET A 92 -19.60 3.97 -10.37
C MET A 92 -21.06 3.95 -9.88
N LYS A 93 -21.81 5.01 -10.15
CA LYS A 93 -23.26 5.07 -9.91
C LYS A 93 -24.03 4.60 -11.13
#